data_AF-A0A3D5U764-F1
#
_entry.id   AF-A0A3D5U764-F1
#
_cell.length_a   1.000
_cell.length_b   1.000
_cell.length_c   1.000
_cell.angle_alpha   90.00
_cell.angle_beta   90.00
_cell.angle_gamma   90.00
#
_symmetry.space_group_name_H-M   'P 1'
#
loop_
_entity.id
_entity.type
_entity.pdbx_description
1 polymer ?
#
loop_
_entity_poly.entity_id
_entity_poly.type
_entity_poly.pdbx_seq_one_letter_code
_entity_poly.pdbx_strand_id
1 'polypeptide(L)'
;MKKALLFIGILSILVSLPAYLIENASLEQFLIGTEEACEYDNWVSHIAEGIASNNYNLYAPFDRQTNGFGDFRVPTTEELSTWGQVVDYFLLGMLDEAQATIDNAGFPYQALVFNDSDTGRRYFML
;
A
#
# COMPACT_ATOMS: atom_id res chain seq x y z
N MET A 1 17.40 -30.29 24.42
CA MET A 1 17.08 -28.86 24.60
C MET A 1 17.88 -27.94 23.67
N LYS A 2 19.22 -27.90 23.71
CA LYS A 2 20.05 -27.03 22.84
C LYS A 2 19.81 -27.21 21.33
N LYS A 3 19.67 -28.45 20.86
CA LYS A 3 19.36 -28.76 19.45
C LYS A 3 17.97 -28.28 19.01
N ALA A 4 16.99 -28.34 19.92
CA ALA A 4 15.63 -27.86 19.65
C ALA A 4 15.59 -26.34 19.55
N LEU A 5 16.32 -25.63 20.43
CA LEU A 5 16.49 -24.18 20.36
C LEU A 5 17.18 -23.74 19.07
N LEU A 6 18.20 -24.47 18.62
CA LEU A 6 18.87 -24.20 17.35
C LEU A 6 17.91 -24.40 16.16
N PHE A 7 17.08 -25.44 16.22
CA PHE A 7 16.08 -25.71 15.20
C PHE A 7 15.00 -24.64 15.14
N ILE A 8 14.52 -24.17 16.31
CA ILE A 8 13.56 -23.06 16.42
C ILE A 8 14.19 -21.77 15.87
N GLY A 9 15.45 -21.49 16.21
CA GLY A 9 16.17 -20.32 15.70
C GLY A 9 16.33 -20.32 14.18
N ILE A 10 16.59 -21.48 13.57
CA ILE A 10 16.65 -21.64 12.11
C ILE A 10 15.26 -21.46 11.49
N LEU A 11 14.22 -22.04 12.10
CA LEU A 11 12.85 -21.92 11.61
C LEU A 11 12.35 -20.47 11.63
N SER A 12 12.72 -19.68 12.64
CA SER A 12 12.36 -18.25 12.72
C SER A 12 13.01 -17.40 11.63
N ILE A 13 14.14 -17.81 11.04
CA ILE A 13 14.77 -17.09 9.92
C ILE A 13 14.03 -17.36 8.60
N LEU A 14 13.32 -18.49 8.50
CA LEU A 14 12.60 -18.90 7.29
C LEU A 14 11.18 -18.29 7.20
N VAL A 15 10.70 -17.67 8.28
CA VAL A 15 9.41 -16.97 8.31
C VAL A 15 9.67 -15.49 8.13
N SER A 16 9.91 -15.05 6.89
CA SER A 16 9.83 -13.64 6.53
C SER A 16 8.40 -13.33 6.11
N LEU A 17 7.73 -12.44 6.84
CA LEU A 17 6.49 -11.84 6.35
C LEU A 17 6.84 -10.84 5.23
N PRO A 18 6.01 -10.74 4.18
CA PRO A 18 6.17 -9.67 3.21
C PRO A 18 6.06 -8.33 3.90
N ALA A 19 6.87 -7.35 3.47
CA ALA A 19 6.70 -5.97 3.90
C ALA A 19 5.44 -5.36 3.28
N TYR A 20 5.13 -5.75 2.05
CA TYR A 20 3.96 -5.28 1.29
C TYR A 20 2.65 -5.96 1.75
N LEU A 21 1.52 -5.31 1.47
CA LEU A 21 0.20 -5.78 1.86
C LEU A 21 -0.29 -6.91 0.94
N ILE A 22 -1.03 -7.86 1.49
CA ILE A 22 -1.73 -8.90 0.72
C ILE A 22 -3.20 -8.87 1.11
N GLU A 23 -4.07 -8.55 0.15
CA GLU A 23 -5.52 -8.56 0.34
C GLU A 23 -6.16 -9.70 -0.46
N ASN A 24 -7.25 -10.24 0.07
CA ASN A 24 -8.05 -11.29 -0.56
C ASN A 24 -9.52 -10.90 -0.44
N ALA A 25 -10.05 -10.25 -1.47
CA ALA A 25 -11.29 -9.48 -1.40
C ALA A 25 -11.93 -9.30 -2.78
N SER A 26 -13.17 -8.81 -2.84
CA SER A 26 -13.82 -8.46 -4.10
C SER A 26 -13.22 -7.17 -4.65
N LEU A 27 -12.67 -7.21 -5.88
CA LEU A 27 -12.14 -5.98 -6.50
C LEU A 27 -13.25 -4.96 -6.76
N GLU A 28 -14.46 -5.42 -7.10
CA GLU A 28 -15.60 -4.53 -7.31
C GLU A 28 -15.98 -3.81 -6.01
N GLN A 29 -16.10 -4.53 -4.90
CA GLN A 29 -16.42 -3.91 -3.61
C GLN A 29 -15.30 -3.01 -3.10
N PHE A 30 -14.03 -3.39 -3.29
CA PHE A 30 -12.90 -2.52 -2.99
C PHE A 30 -12.96 -1.20 -3.76
N LEU A 31 -13.31 -1.22 -5.06
CA LEU A 31 -13.31 -0.02 -5.89
C LEU A 31 -14.49 0.92 -5.61
N ILE A 32 -15.70 0.37 -5.47
CA ILE A 32 -16.95 1.18 -5.49
C ILE A 32 -17.98 0.78 -4.42
N GLY A 33 -17.65 -0.17 -3.55
CA GLY A 33 -18.56 -0.76 -2.59
C GLY A 33 -17.99 -0.77 -1.18
N THR A 34 -18.37 -1.79 -0.40
CA THR A 34 -17.90 -1.97 0.98
C THR A 34 -17.23 -3.33 1.12
N GLU A 35 -16.02 -3.35 1.68
CA GLU A 35 -15.18 -4.53 1.76
C GLU A 35 -14.41 -4.55 3.08
N GLU A 36 -14.99 -5.20 4.10
CA GLU A 36 -14.43 -5.29 5.45
C GLU A 36 -13.11 -6.09 5.51
N ALA A 37 -12.79 -6.84 4.46
CA ALA A 37 -11.54 -7.60 4.36
C ALA A 37 -10.33 -6.74 3.94
N CYS A 38 -10.55 -5.50 3.49
CA CYS A 38 -9.52 -4.55 3.08
C CYS A 38 -9.23 -3.50 4.16
N GLU A 39 -8.04 -2.89 4.11
CA GLU A 39 -7.71 -1.77 5.00
C GLU A 39 -8.59 -0.54 4.72
N TYR A 40 -9.02 -0.38 3.47
CA TYR A 40 -10.01 0.59 3.02
C TYR A 40 -10.80 0.02 1.84
N ASP A 41 -12.02 0.52 1.66
CA ASP A 41 -12.93 0.18 0.57
C ASP A 41 -13.41 1.45 -0.15
N ASN A 42 -14.30 1.30 -1.13
CA ASN A 42 -14.81 2.41 -1.93
C ASN A 42 -13.71 3.35 -2.48
N TRP A 43 -12.60 2.77 -2.93
CA TRP A 43 -11.38 3.49 -3.28
C TRP A 43 -11.62 4.65 -4.26
N VAL A 44 -12.51 4.48 -5.23
CA VAL A 44 -12.84 5.53 -6.21
C VAL A 44 -13.38 6.78 -5.53
N SER A 45 -14.28 6.66 -4.56
CA SER A 45 -14.81 7.83 -3.85
C SER A 45 -13.72 8.55 -3.05
N HIS A 46 -12.76 7.82 -2.48
CA HIS A 46 -11.64 8.40 -1.73
C HIS A 46 -10.66 9.21 -2.58
N ILE A 47 -10.60 8.97 -3.90
CA ILE A 47 -9.74 9.73 -4.81
C ILE A 47 -10.50 10.77 -5.65
N ALA A 48 -11.82 10.66 -5.76
CA ALA A 48 -12.61 11.44 -6.73
C ALA A 48 -13.67 12.37 -6.11
N GLU A 49 -14.25 12.04 -4.94
CA GLU A 49 -15.50 12.69 -4.52
C GLU A 49 -15.35 14.04 -3.82
N GLY A 50 -14.13 14.47 -3.48
CA GLY A 50 -13.91 15.82 -2.96
C GLY A 50 -14.72 16.15 -1.69
N ILE A 51 -15.09 15.13 -0.91
CA ILE A 51 -15.86 15.32 0.31
C ILE A 51 -15.01 16.08 1.31
N ALA A 52 -15.43 17.26 1.77
CA ALA A 52 -14.71 18.08 2.74
C ALA A 52 -14.77 17.49 4.17
N SER A 53 -14.28 16.26 4.33
CA SER A 53 -14.19 15.52 5.59
C SER A 53 -12.73 15.21 5.89
N ASN A 54 -12.32 15.42 7.14
CA ASN A 54 -10.93 15.26 7.54
C ASN A 54 -10.46 13.80 7.32
N ASN A 55 -9.31 13.62 6.68
CA ASN A 55 -8.73 12.32 6.31
C ASN A 55 -9.58 11.46 5.37
N TYR A 56 -10.59 12.01 4.68
CA TYR A 56 -11.42 11.23 3.76
C TYR A 56 -10.79 11.10 2.37
N ASN A 57 -10.38 12.22 1.75
CA ASN A 57 -9.76 12.16 0.43
C ASN A 57 -8.24 11.96 0.50
N LEU A 58 -7.73 11.15 -0.41
CA LEU A 58 -6.31 10.89 -0.64
C LEU A 58 -5.93 11.36 -2.04
N TYR A 59 -5.42 12.59 -2.17
CA TYR A 59 -4.96 13.13 -3.44
C TYR A 59 -3.49 12.77 -3.62
N ALA A 60 -3.24 11.78 -4.47
CA ALA A 60 -1.91 11.24 -4.61
C ALA A 60 -0.87 12.22 -5.18
N PRO A 61 0.44 12.09 -4.83
CA PRO A 61 1.06 11.41 -3.68
C PRO A 61 1.27 12.29 -2.44
N PHE A 62 0.99 13.58 -2.53
CA PHE A 62 1.57 14.58 -1.62
C PHE A 62 0.54 15.45 -0.90
N ASP A 63 -0.75 15.20 -1.11
CA ASP A 63 -1.83 16.00 -0.55
C ASP A 63 -2.85 15.10 0.18
N ARG A 64 -2.67 15.02 1.51
CA ARG A 64 -3.67 14.46 2.41
C ARG A 64 -4.59 15.59 2.84
N GLN A 65 -5.89 15.36 2.73
CA GLN A 65 -6.89 16.31 3.19
C GLN A 65 -6.91 16.41 4.72
N THR A 66 -6.33 17.48 5.27
CA THR A 66 -6.28 17.76 6.72
C THR A 66 -7.38 18.73 7.18
N ASN A 67 -7.81 19.66 6.32
CA ASN A 67 -8.97 20.55 6.51
C ASN A 67 -9.44 21.09 5.15
N GLY A 68 -10.74 21.29 4.92
CA GLY A 68 -11.22 21.72 3.62
C GLY A 68 -10.88 20.71 2.53
N PHE A 69 -10.25 21.12 1.41
CA PHE A 69 -9.82 20.22 0.32
C PHE A 69 -8.37 19.72 0.45
N GLY A 70 -7.68 20.02 1.56
CA GLY A 70 -6.25 19.75 1.70
C GLY A 70 -5.38 20.96 1.36
N ASP A 71 -4.07 20.76 1.47
CA ASP A 71 -3.05 21.77 1.19
C ASP A 71 -2.27 21.32 -0.03
N PHE A 72 -2.68 21.79 -1.21
CA PHE A 72 -1.94 21.49 -2.43
C PHE A 72 -0.46 21.83 -2.24
N ARG A 73 0.38 20.83 -2.44
CA ARG A 73 1.82 20.96 -2.33
C ARG A 73 2.49 20.39 -3.56
N VAL A 74 3.46 21.14 -4.07
CA VAL A 74 4.37 20.66 -5.11
C VAL A 74 5.46 19.80 -4.45
N PRO A 75 5.72 18.57 -4.93
CA PRO A 75 6.80 17.76 -4.39
C PRO A 75 8.17 18.36 -4.70
N THR A 76 9.11 18.08 -3.81
CA THR A 76 10.52 18.39 -4.01
C THR A 76 11.14 17.44 -5.04
N THR A 77 12.28 17.84 -5.60
CA THR A 77 13.06 16.97 -6.50
C THR A 77 13.46 15.65 -5.83
N GLU A 78 13.76 15.69 -4.53
CA GLU A 78 14.11 14.50 -3.76
C GLU A 78 12.92 13.53 -3.66
N GLU A 79 11.73 14.03 -3.30
CA GLU A 79 10.52 13.20 -3.24
C GLU A 79 10.17 12.59 -4.59
N LEU A 80 10.30 13.35 -5.67
CA LEU A 80 10.08 12.84 -7.03
C LEU A 80 11.09 11.75 -7.40
N SER A 81 12.37 11.92 -7.03
CA SER A 81 13.40 10.91 -7.28
C SER A 81 13.13 9.64 -6.48
N THR A 82 12.75 9.76 -5.21
CA THR A 82 12.41 8.62 -4.35
C THR A 82 11.17 7.90 -4.85
N TRP A 83 10.15 8.64 -5.29
CA TRP A 83 8.97 8.03 -5.91
C TRP A 83 9.30 7.28 -7.21
N GLY A 84 10.17 7.84 -8.04
CA GLY A 84 10.69 7.14 -9.22
C GLY A 84 11.33 5.80 -8.87
N GLN A 85 12.13 5.78 -7.79
CA GLN A 85 12.74 4.54 -7.29
C GLN A 85 11.71 3.52 -6.78
N VAL A 86 10.65 3.98 -6.07
CA VAL A 86 9.53 3.11 -5.67
C VAL A 86 8.91 2.43 -6.90
N VAL A 87 8.61 3.21 -7.94
CA VAL A 87 8.01 2.72 -9.18
C VAL A 87 8.94 1.73 -9.89
N ASP A 88 10.25 2.03 -9.95
CA ASP A 88 11.22 1.13 -10.57
C ASP A 88 11.27 -0.23 -9.84
N TYR A 89 11.35 -0.25 -8.51
CA TYR A 89 11.30 -1.49 -7.74
C TYR A 89 9.98 -2.24 -7.95
N PHE A 90 8.85 -1.53 -7.93
CA PHE A 90 7.54 -2.12 -8.14
C PHE A 90 7.42 -2.79 -9.53
N LEU A 91 7.85 -2.11 -10.60
CA LEU A 91 7.82 -2.65 -11.96
C LEU A 91 8.79 -3.83 -12.15
N LEU A 92 9.87 -3.89 -11.38
CA LEU A 92 10.79 -5.04 -11.32
C LEU A 92 10.24 -6.20 -10.48
N GLY A 93 9.08 -6.05 -9.84
CA GLY A 93 8.50 -7.04 -8.93
C GLY A 93 9.17 -7.11 -7.55
N MET A 94 10.03 -6.14 -7.25
CA MET A 94 10.76 -6.00 -5.98
C MET A 94 9.87 -5.29 -4.95
N LEU A 95 8.77 -5.94 -4.56
CA LEU A 95 7.71 -5.32 -3.75
C LEU A 95 8.15 -5.01 -2.31
N ASP A 96 9.02 -5.84 -1.74
CA ASP A 96 9.56 -5.57 -0.40
C ASP A 96 10.46 -4.33 -0.40
N GLU A 97 11.26 -4.15 -1.45
CA GLU A 97 12.09 -2.95 -1.65
C GLU A 97 11.25 -1.71 -1.98
N ALA A 98 10.17 -1.87 -2.76
CA ALA A 98 9.22 -0.80 -3.02
C ALA A 98 8.56 -0.33 -1.72
N GLN A 99 8.03 -1.26 -0.90
CA GLN A 99 7.41 -0.92 0.37
C GLN A 99 8.42 -0.32 1.36
N ALA A 100 9.62 -0.88 1.46
CA ALA A 100 10.66 -0.32 2.33
C ALA A 100 11.03 1.12 1.92
N THR A 101 11.04 1.42 0.62
CA THR A 101 11.33 2.76 0.11
C THR A 101 10.19 3.73 0.45
N ILE A 102 8.94 3.30 0.33
CA ILE A 102 7.74 4.04 0.76
C ILE A 102 7.83 4.38 2.25
N ASP A 103 8.07 3.38 3.10
CA ASP A 103 8.07 3.53 4.56
C ASP A 103 9.18 4.49 5.00
N ASN A 104 10.38 4.34 4.43
CA ASN A 104 11.53 5.21 4.73
C ASN A 104 11.30 6.66 4.30
N ALA A 105 10.55 6.88 3.23
CA ALA A 105 10.19 8.21 2.74
C ALA A 105 9.00 8.82 3.51
N GLY A 106 8.29 8.03 4.33
CA GLY A 106 7.06 8.44 4.97
C GLY A 106 5.91 8.68 3.98
N PHE A 107 5.97 8.04 2.82
CA PHE A 107 4.94 8.19 1.80
C PHE A 107 3.64 7.50 2.22
N PRO A 108 2.47 8.10 1.94
CA PRO A 108 1.18 7.57 2.36
C PRO A 108 0.64 6.47 1.44
N TYR A 109 1.51 5.56 0.99
CA TYR A 109 1.23 4.52 -0.02
C TYR A 109 1.55 3.13 0.52
N GLN A 110 1.09 2.11 -0.20
CA GLN A 110 1.40 0.72 0.09
C GLN A 110 1.58 -0.01 -1.24
N ALA A 111 2.63 -0.81 -1.35
CA ALA A 111 2.67 -1.86 -2.34
C ALA A 111 1.71 -2.97 -1.89
N LEU A 112 0.88 -3.44 -2.80
CA LEU A 112 -0.20 -4.38 -2.52
C LEU A 112 -0.25 -5.48 -3.58
N VAL A 113 -0.39 -6.73 -3.11
CA VAL A 113 -0.87 -7.83 -3.93
C VAL A 113 -2.33 -8.08 -3.60
N PHE A 114 -3.21 -7.76 -4.54
CA PHE A 114 -4.64 -7.95 -4.41
C PHE A 114 -5.07 -9.24 -5.12
N ASN A 115 -5.59 -10.21 -4.36
CA ASN A 115 -6.18 -11.43 -4.92
C ASN A 115 -7.70 -11.24 -4.99
N ASP A 116 -8.20 -11.00 -6.19
CA ASP A 116 -9.61 -10.76 -6.45
C ASP A 116 -10.41 -12.05 -6.29
N SER A 117 -11.28 -12.09 -5.29
CA SER A 117 -12.12 -13.23 -4.96
C SER A 117 -13.21 -13.49 -6.00
N ASP A 118 -13.62 -12.47 -6.76
CA ASP A 118 -14.68 -12.58 -7.76
C ASP A 118 -14.20 -13.29 -9.02
N THR A 119 -12.99 -12.96 -9.49
CA THR A 119 -12.44 -13.48 -10.75
C THR A 119 -11.29 -14.46 -10.57
N GLY A 120 -10.73 -14.60 -9.37
CA GLY A 120 -9.52 -15.37 -9.08
C GLY A 120 -8.25 -14.76 -9.67
N ARG A 121 -8.30 -13.50 -10.15
CA ARG A 121 -7.14 -12.80 -10.70
C ARG A 121 -6.29 -12.19 -9.59
N ARG A 122 -5.01 -12.05 -9.88
CA ARG A 122 -4.05 -11.35 -9.03
C ARG A 122 -3.66 -10.03 -9.67
N TYR A 123 -3.73 -8.97 -8.89
CA TYR A 123 -3.28 -7.63 -9.26
C TYR A 123 -2.12 -7.21 -8.36
N PHE A 124 -1.22 -6.43 -8.93
CA PHE A 124 -0.18 -5.72 -8.21
C PHE A 124 -0.57 -4.26 -8.25
N MET A 125 -0.71 -3.64 -7.08
CA MET A 125 -1.22 -2.28 -6.91
C MET A 125 -0.22 -1.47 -6.08
N LEU A 126 -0.13 -0.18 -6.37
CA LEU A 126 0.73 0.80 -5.71
C LEU A 126 -0.07 2.06 -5.42
#